data_AF-A0A8D8DDT8-F1
#
_entry.id   AF-A0A8D8DDT8-F1
#
_cell.length_a   1.000
_cell.length_b   1.000
_cell.length_c   1.000
_cell.angle_alpha   90.00
_cell.angle_beta   90.00
_cell.angle_gamma   90.00
#
_symmetry.space_group_name_H-M   'P 1'
#
loop_
_entity.id
_entity.type
_entity.pdbx_description
1 polymer ?
#
loop_
_entity_poly.entity_id
_entity_poly.type
_entity_poly.pdbx_seq_one_letter_code
_entity_poly.pdbx_strand_id
1 'polypeptide(L)'
;MASPLSNSTGLSLATMSPAVALALFDNCAALIIAGVPPGTEFGIDQHSFLVGEDFRGVKMIPEGVHFVYCAAKGAYGETAPRVGFVHHFTRGEIVVREWDHEKEELRHRVHDNVEEEMAKIRENLRNLDKYLAPYDYDRYTAWQKLTGNITQNTVSRHSPDCGVIRNTVELLSCPDEERPRGQVITSPRLSKIRALVNDEELLPNLKSIPGTAPKFTTLPLRCPKDASPADVSRHHM
;
A
#
# COMPACT_ATOMS: atom_id res chain seq x y z
N MET A 1 45.82 10.05 -5.38
CA MET A 1 44.88 10.61 -4.38
C MET A 1 43.66 11.07 -5.16
N ALA A 2 42.57 10.34 -5.09
CA ALA A 2 41.34 10.68 -5.80
C ALA A 2 40.30 11.09 -4.76
N SER A 3 39.97 12.37 -4.75
CA SER A 3 38.79 12.88 -4.05
C SER A 3 37.55 12.36 -4.76
N PRO A 4 36.53 11.83 -4.06
CA PRO A 4 35.25 11.58 -4.68
C PRO A 4 34.51 12.91 -4.87
N LEU A 5 33.99 13.08 -6.07
CA LEU A 5 33.12 14.15 -6.52
C LEU A 5 31.94 14.31 -5.56
N SER A 6 31.76 15.52 -5.02
CA SER A 6 30.48 15.94 -4.50
C SER A 6 29.47 15.92 -5.65
N ASN A 7 28.37 15.18 -5.50
CA ASN A 7 27.04 15.63 -5.89
C ASN A 7 25.99 14.59 -5.49
N SER A 8 25.49 14.77 -4.27
CA SER A 8 24.13 14.42 -3.89
C SER A 8 23.71 15.47 -2.88
N THR A 9 23.27 16.63 -3.38
CA THR A 9 22.53 17.65 -2.61
C THR A 9 21.13 17.11 -2.29
N GLY A 10 21.07 15.97 -1.62
CA GLY A 10 19.84 15.46 -1.02
C GLY A 10 19.65 16.14 0.32
N LEU A 11 18.41 16.52 0.64
CA LEU A 11 18.10 17.00 1.97
C LEU A 11 18.19 15.80 2.93
N SER A 12 19.07 15.86 3.92
CA SER A 12 19.17 14.82 4.95
C SER A 12 18.60 15.33 6.26
N LEU A 13 17.85 14.47 6.96
CA LEU A 13 17.27 14.82 8.25
C LEU A 13 18.35 15.13 9.29
N ALA A 14 19.47 14.40 9.27
CA ALA A 14 20.57 14.56 10.22
C ALA A 14 21.32 15.90 10.07
N THR A 15 21.28 16.52 8.89
CA THR A 15 22.00 17.77 8.60
C THR A 15 21.06 18.94 8.32
N MET A 16 19.75 18.77 8.53
CA MET A 16 18.75 19.79 8.22
C MET A 16 18.83 20.96 9.22
N SER A 17 18.84 22.20 8.70
CA SER A 17 18.81 23.37 9.57
C SER A 17 17.42 23.58 10.20
N PRO A 18 17.33 24.17 11.39
CA PRO A 18 16.04 24.45 12.03
C PRO A 18 15.09 25.30 11.17
N ALA A 19 15.64 26.25 10.41
CA ALA A 19 14.86 27.10 9.50
C ALA A 19 14.22 26.29 8.37
N VAL A 20 14.94 25.31 7.81
CA VAL A 20 14.40 24.41 6.79
C VAL A 20 13.33 23.50 7.39
N ALA A 21 13.56 22.95 8.59
CA ALA A 21 12.57 22.11 9.27
C ALA A 21 11.26 22.86 9.55
N LEU A 22 11.33 24.11 10.00
CA LEU A 22 10.15 24.96 10.17
C LEU A 22 9.43 25.22 8.85
N ALA A 23 10.18 25.55 7.80
CA ALA A 23 9.60 25.76 6.48
C ALA A 23 8.90 24.50 5.95
N LEU A 24 9.49 23.32 6.13
CA LEU A 24 8.84 22.06 5.77
C LEU A 24 7.60 21.81 6.63
N PHE A 25 7.67 22.02 7.93
CA PHE A 25 6.52 21.83 8.82
C PHE A 25 5.31 22.68 8.42
N ASP A 26 5.55 23.94 8.04
CA ASP A 26 4.47 24.88 7.68
C ASP A 26 3.92 24.64 6.26
N ASN A 27 4.69 24.01 5.35
CA ASN A 27 4.33 23.92 3.94
C ASN A 27 4.05 22.51 3.44
N CYS A 28 4.59 21.48 4.07
CA CYS A 28 4.37 20.09 3.67
C CYS A 28 3.14 19.51 4.35
N ALA A 29 2.70 18.35 3.86
CA ALA A 29 1.56 17.68 4.44
C ALA A 29 1.90 16.97 5.76
N ALA A 30 0.86 16.61 6.50
CA ALA A 30 0.93 15.79 7.70
C ALA A 30 -0.10 14.66 7.63
N LEU A 31 0.31 13.49 8.10
CA LEU A 31 -0.57 12.35 8.36
C LEU A 31 -0.70 12.19 9.87
N ILE A 32 -1.91 12.33 10.39
CA ILE A 32 -2.24 12.08 11.80
C ILE A 32 -2.91 10.72 11.90
N ILE A 33 -2.48 9.92 12.87
CA ILE A 33 -2.95 8.56 13.06
C ILE A 33 -3.31 8.33 14.52
N ALA A 34 -4.52 7.85 14.76
CA ALA A 34 -5.04 7.54 16.08
C ALA A 34 -5.11 6.03 16.33
N GLY A 35 -4.75 5.61 17.54
CA GLY A 35 -5.06 4.27 18.07
C GLY A 35 -4.19 3.12 17.57
N VAL A 36 -3.10 3.38 16.84
CA VAL A 36 -2.22 2.30 16.37
C VAL A 36 -1.50 1.68 17.58
N PRO A 37 -1.58 0.34 17.77
CA PRO A 37 -0.93 -0.32 18.89
C PRO A 37 0.60 -0.19 18.84
N PRO A 38 1.28 0.06 19.98
CA PRO A 38 2.74 0.01 20.06
C PRO A 38 3.29 -1.34 19.57
N GLY A 39 4.43 -1.30 18.89
CA GLY A 39 5.07 -2.47 18.29
C GLY A 39 4.57 -2.82 16.88
N THR A 40 3.45 -2.23 16.42
CA THR A 40 3.00 -2.33 15.03
C THR A 40 4.08 -1.79 14.09
N GLU A 41 4.35 -2.48 12.99
CA GLU A 41 5.20 -1.91 11.93
C GLU A 41 4.37 -0.88 11.18
N PHE A 42 4.87 0.35 11.09
CA PHE A 42 4.32 1.39 10.26
C PHE A 42 5.37 1.78 9.21
N GLY A 43 4.94 2.04 7.98
CA GLY A 43 5.82 2.55 6.94
C GLY A 43 5.17 3.60 6.06
N ILE A 44 6.04 4.46 5.55
CA ILE A 44 5.73 5.40 4.48
C ILE A 44 6.83 5.27 3.42
N ASP A 45 6.41 4.96 2.20
CA ASP A 45 7.25 4.75 1.02
C ASP A 45 8.28 3.63 1.21
N GLN A 46 9.56 4.02 1.33
CA GLN A 46 10.71 3.10 1.44
C GLN A 46 11.23 2.97 2.87
N HIS A 47 10.55 3.58 3.85
CA HIS A 47 10.97 3.56 5.25
C HIS A 47 9.87 2.99 6.15
N SER A 48 10.27 2.12 7.07
CA SER A 48 9.39 1.54 8.08
C SER A 48 10.02 1.61 9.46
N PHE A 49 9.19 1.78 10.46
CA PHE A 49 9.56 1.86 11.87
C PHE A 49 8.53 1.13 12.74
N LEU A 50 8.94 0.83 13.97
CA LEU A 50 8.03 0.30 14.98
C LEU A 50 7.33 1.46 15.68
N VAL A 51 6.01 1.37 15.79
CA VAL A 51 5.18 2.36 16.48
C VAL A 51 5.52 2.34 17.98
N GLY A 52 5.87 3.51 18.53
CA GLY A 52 6.03 3.72 19.97
C GLY A 52 4.75 4.26 20.62
N GLU A 53 4.72 4.32 21.96
CA GLU A 53 3.55 4.75 22.75
C GLU A 53 3.05 6.16 22.38
N ASP A 54 3.97 7.05 22.02
CA ASP A 54 3.72 8.45 21.73
C ASP A 54 3.55 8.76 20.23
N PHE A 55 3.77 7.79 19.35
CA PHE A 55 3.68 8.03 17.91
C PHE A 55 2.24 8.32 17.49
N ARG A 56 2.04 9.44 16.77
CA ARG A 56 0.71 9.87 16.27
C ARG A 56 0.73 10.20 14.77
N GLY A 57 1.77 9.80 14.04
CA GLY A 57 1.84 9.97 12.59
C GLY A 57 3.11 10.67 12.09
N VAL A 58 3.05 11.22 10.88
CA VAL A 58 4.20 11.74 10.15
C VAL A 58 3.96 13.18 9.72
N LYS A 59 4.95 14.05 9.92
CA LYS A 59 4.96 15.46 9.48
C LYS A 59 5.96 15.67 8.36
N MET A 60 5.86 16.82 7.70
CA MET A 60 6.78 17.22 6.63
C MET A 60 6.73 16.30 5.41
N ILE A 61 5.57 15.70 5.11
CA ILE A 61 5.38 14.82 3.96
C ILE A 61 5.38 15.68 2.68
N PRO A 62 6.32 15.44 1.75
CA PRO A 62 6.37 16.17 0.50
C PRO A 62 5.06 16.09 -0.29
N GLU A 63 4.83 17.06 -1.18
CA GLU A 63 3.74 16.96 -2.15
C GLU A 63 4.01 15.83 -3.15
N GLY A 64 2.99 15.05 -3.46
CA GLY A 64 3.06 13.96 -4.43
C GLY A 64 2.48 12.66 -3.92
N VAL A 65 2.75 11.58 -4.64
CA VAL A 65 2.24 10.25 -4.31
C VAL A 65 3.10 9.60 -3.24
N HIS A 66 2.44 9.11 -2.19
CA HIS A 66 3.05 8.37 -1.11
C HIS A 66 2.26 7.10 -0.82
N PHE A 67 2.96 6.05 -0.42
CA PHE A 67 2.35 4.79 0.01
C PHE A 67 2.52 4.62 1.51
N VAL A 68 1.41 4.60 2.23
CA VAL A 68 1.38 4.43 3.69
C VAL A 68 0.89 3.02 3.99
N TYR A 69 1.59 2.30 4.85
CA TYR A 69 1.23 0.93 5.21
C TYR A 69 1.49 0.62 6.68
N CYS A 70 0.78 -0.38 7.19
CA CYS A 70 0.99 -0.97 8.49
C CYS A 70 1.10 -2.49 8.35
N ALA A 71 1.75 -3.12 9.33
CA ALA A 71 1.64 -4.54 9.59
C ALA A 71 1.51 -4.76 11.10
N ALA A 72 0.35 -5.26 11.52
CA ALA A 72 0.07 -5.55 12.92
C ALA A 72 1.03 -6.60 13.48
N LYS A 73 1.24 -6.56 14.79
CA LYS A 73 2.01 -7.57 15.50
C LYS A 73 1.10 -8.43 16.36
N GLY A 74 1.21 -9.73 16.16
CA GLY A 74 0.52 -10.71 16.99
C GLY A 74 1.18 -10.89 18.35
N ALA A 75 0.48 -11.61 19.23
CA ALA A 75 0.88 -11.78 20.63
C ALA A 75 2.22 -12.52 20.81
N TYR A 76 2.66 -13.31 19.81
CA TYR A 76 3.92 -14.05 19.86
C TYR A 76 5.04 -13.41 19.01
N GLY A 77 4.82 -12.17 18.53
CA GLY A 77 5.82 -11.39 17.81
C GLY A 77 5.81 -11.56 16.29
N GLU A 78 4.92 -12.41 15.76
CA GLU A 78 4.61 -12.50 14.34
C GLU A 78 4.13 -11.17 13.77
N THR A 79 4.52 -10.89 12.52
CA THR A 79 4.10 -9.68 11.80
C THR A 79 3.10 -10.08 10.73
N ALA A 80 1.95 -9.43 10.73
CA ALA A 80 0.89 -9.63 9.75
C ALA A 80 1.34 -9.19 8.35
N PRO A 81 0.66 -9.62 7.28
CA PRO A 81 0.86 -9.05 5.95
C PRO A 81 0.65 -7.53 5.94
N ARG A 82 1.44 -6.81 5.14
CA ARG A 82 1.29 -5.36 4.99
C ARG A 82 -0.05 -5.00 4.35
N VAL A 83 -0.70 -4.01 4.95
CA VAL A 83 -1.95 -3.40 4.50
C VAL A 83 -1.77 -1.89 4.49
N GLY A 84 -2.24 -1.20 3.46
CA GLY A 84 -1.98 0.23 3.31
C GLY A 84 -2.84 0.91 2.27
N PHE A 85 -2.52 2.17 1.99
CA PHE A 85 -3.19 2.98 0.98
C PHE A 85 -2.18 3.87 0.27
N VAL A 86 -2.48 4.18 -0.99
CA VAL A 86 -1.74 5.20 -1.75
C VAL A 86 -2.53 6.49 -1.68
N HIS A 87 -1.86 7.59 -1.36
CA HIS A 87 -2.45 8.92 -1.33
C HIS A 87 -1.58 9.90 -2.11
N HIS A 88 -2.21 10.84 -2.80
CA HIS A 88 -1.51 11.96 -3.40
C HIS A 88 -1.64 13.17 -2.46
N PHE A 89 -0.61 13.39 -1.64
CA PHE A 89 -0.58 14.50 -0.70
C PHE A 89 -0.41 15.82 -1.43
N THR A 90 -1.20 16.80 -1.06
CA THR A 90 -1.12 18.19 -1.52
C THR A 90 -0.43 19.08 -0.49
N ARG A 91 0.10 20.22 -0.93
CA ARG A 91 0.83 21.15 -0.05
C ARG A 91 -0.01 21.56 1.16
N GLY A 92 0.52 21.37 2.37
CA GLY A 92 -0.14 21.72 3.63
C GLY A 92 -1.41 20.94 3.96
N GLU A 93 -1.62 19.79 3.30
CA GLU A 93 -2.74 18.90 3.59
C GLU A 93 -2.56 18.21 4.95
N ILE A 94 -3.66 18.03 5.68
CA ILE A 94 -3.69 17.18 6.87
C ILE A 94 -4.61 16.01 6.56
N VAL A 95 -4.04 14.81 6.56
CA VAL A 95 -4.79 13.55 6.41
C VAL A 95 -4.91 12.91 7.78
N VAL A 96 -6.12 12.45 8.13
CA VAL A 96 -6.37 11.79 9.41
C VAL A 96 -6.84 10.36 9.18
N ARG A 97 -6.22 9.43 9.90
CA ARG A 97 -6.53 8.01 9.92
C ARG A 97 -6.72 7.53 11.34
N GLU A 98 -7.48 6.46 11.49
CA GLU A 98 -7.62 5.74 12.75
C GLU A 98 -7.41 4.25 12.55
N TRP A 99 -6.95 3.57 13.60
CA TRP A 99 -6.77 2.14 13.61
C TRP A 99 -8.12 1.43 13.73
N ASP A 100 -8.38 0.51 12.81
CA ASP A 100 -9.48 -0.44 12.92
C ASP A 100 -8.99 -1.69 13.67
N HIS A 101 -9.49 -1.91 14.89
CA HIS A 101 -9.08 -3.04 15.71
C HIS A 101 -9.58 -4.40 15.19
N GLU A 102 -10.64 -4.43 14.39
CA GLU A 102 -11.18 -5.68 13.84
C GLU A 102 -10.41 -6.11 12.60
N LYS A 103 -10.05 -5.15 11.75
CA LYS A 103 -9.37 -5.39 10.47
C LYS A 103 -7.86 -5.21 10.51
N GLU A 104 -7.35 -4.66 11.61
CA GLU A 104 -5.93 -4.35 11.80
C GLU A 104 -5.36 -3.46 10.69
N GLU A 105 -6.12 -2.42 10.30
CA GLU A 105 -5.77 -1.53 9.20
C GLU A 105 -6.06 -0.06 9.52
N LEU A 106 -5.48 0.85 8.73
CA LEU A 106 -5.78 2.28 8.82
C LEU A 106 -6.99 2.63 7.98
N ARG A 107 -8.06 3.10 8.62
CA ARG A 107 -9.27 3.58 7.94
C ARG A 107 -9.41 5.08 8.01
N HIS A 108 -10.30 5.62 7.18
CA HIS A 108 -10.74 7.02 7.30
C HIS A 108 -11.36 7.22 8.68
N ARG A 109 -10.96 8.32 9.34
CA ARG A 109 -11.55 8.68 10.63
C ARG A 109 -13.02 9.03 10.46
N VAL A 110 -13.86 8.46 11.30
CA VAL A 110 -15.31 8.69 11.30
C VAL A 110 -15.64 9.62 12.47
N HIS A 111 -16.25 10.76 12.18
CA HIS A 111 -16.68 11.74 13.18
C HIS A 111 -17.95 12.44 12.71
N ASP A 112 -18.86 12.77 13.64
CA ASP A 112 -20.16 13.39 13.33
C ASP A 112 -20.00 14.74 12.61
N ASN A 113 -18.95 15.49 12.97
CA ASN A 113 -18.56 16.74 12.33
C ASN A 113 -17.07 16.71 11.94
N VAL A 114 -16.79 16.24 10.71
CA VAL A 114 -15.41 16.11 10.20
C VAL A 114 -14.75 17.47 10.03
N GLU A 115 -15.46 18.50 9.57
CA GLU A 115 -14.88 19.83 9.31
C GLU A 115 -14.40 20.50 10.60
N GLU A 116 -15.22 20.48 11.64
CA GLU A 116 -14.85 21.05 12.94
C GLU A 116 -13.68 20.31 13.58
N GLU A 117 -13.65 18.99 13.46
CA GLU A 117 -12.53 18.18 13.93
C GLU A 117 -11.24 18.51 13.19
N MET A 118 -11.29 18.59 11.85
CA MET A 118 -10.16 18.97 11.02
C MET A 118 -9.65 20.39 11.37
N ALA A 119 -10.56 21.33 11.66
CA ALA A 119 -10.19 22.67 12.12
C ALA A 119 -9.44 22.63 13.47
N LYS A 120 -9.96 21.88 14.45
CA LYS A 120 -9.29 21.70 15.76
C LYS A 120 -7.91 21.07 15.63
N ILE A 121 -7.78 20.04 14.79
CA ILE A 121 -6.47 19.38 14.54
C ILE A 121 -5.51 20.38 13.92
N ARG A 122 -5.97 21.18 12.94
CA ARG A 122 -5.15 22.19 12.27
C ARG A 122 -4.66 23.28 13.25
N GLU A 123 -5.53 23.77 14.12
CA GLU A 123 -5.18 24.74 15.17
C GLU A 123 -4.17 24.15 16.18
N ASN A 124 -4.31 22.86 16.49
CA ASN A 124 -3.49 22.17 17.48
C ASN A 124 -2.22 21.50 16.90
N LEU A 125 -1.96 21.62 15.59
CA LEU A 125 -0.90 20.87 14.91
C LEU A 125 0.49 21.09 15.53
N ARG A 126 0.79 22.31 15.97
CA ARG A 126 2.06 22.63 16.64
C ARG A 126 2.25 21.90 17.97
N ASN A 127 1.16 21.65 18.71
CA ASN A 127 1.24 20.87 19.95
C ASN A 127 1.36 19.37 19.67
N LEU A 128 0.90 18.93 18.50
CA LEU A 128 1.08 17.56 18.02
C LEU A 128 2.49 17.29 17.50
N ASP A 129 3.28 18.32 17.19
CA ASP A 129 4.60 18.22 16.55
C ASP A 129 5.56 17.22 17.21
N LYS A 130 5.58 17.17 18.55
CA LYS A 130 6.41 16.24 19.33
C LYS A 130 6.01 14.76 19.17
N TYR A 131 4.80 14.48 18.71
CA TYR A 131 4.24 13.15 18.50
C TYR A 131 4.30 12.71 17.04
N LEU A 132 4.74 13.60 16.14
CA LEU A 132 4.82 13.34 14.71
C LEU A 132 6.27 13.12 14.30
N ALA A 133 6.53 11.96 13.69
CA ALA A 133 7.83 11.66 13.13
C ALA A 133 8.09 12.53 11.89
N PRO A 134 9.29 13.10 11.73
CA PRO A 134 9.66 13.75 10.48
C PRO A 134 9.71 12.75 9.33
N TYR A 135 9.24 13.12 8.15
CA TYR A 135 9.44 12.32 6.93
C TYR A 135 10.94 12.13 6.62
N ASP A 136 11.31 10.93 6.13
CA ASP A 136 12.69 10.59 5.78
C ASP A 136 13.08 11.15 4.40
N TYR A 137 13.78 12.28 4.41
CA TYR A 137 14.26 12.91 3.18
C TYR A 137 15.50 12.23 2.56
N ASP A 138 16.19 11.33 3.27
CA ASP A 138 17.39 10.64 2.73
C ASP A 138 17.02 9.74 1.54
N ARG A 139 15.81 9.17 1.55
CA ARG A 139 15.28 8.29 0.50
C ARG A 139 14.35 9.01 -0.48
N TYR A 140 14.04 10.28 -0.25
CA TYR A 140 13.05 11.01 -1.04
C TYR A 140 13.41 11.07 -2.53
N THR A 141 14.66 11.36 -2.87
CA THR A 141 15.09 11.40 -4.28
C THR A 141 14.95 10.04 -4.98
N ALA A 142 15.17 8.94 -4.26
CA ALA A 142 14.92 7.59 -4.80
C ALA A 142 13.42 7.36 -5.00
N TRP A 143 12.59 7.80 -4.05
CA TRP A 143 11.13 7.70 -4.15
C TRP A 143 10.60 8.47 -5.35
N GLN A 144 11.02 9.72 -5.54
CA GLN A 144 10.63 10.54 -6.69
C GLN A 144 10.97 9.88 -8.04
N LYS A 145 12.07 9.15 -8.13
CA LYS A 145 12.41 8.39 -9.35
C LYS A 145 11.44 7.24 -9.62
N LEU A 146 10.90 6.62 -8.57
CA LEU A 146 9.90 5.55 -8.67
C LEU A 146 8.50 6.10 -8.98
N THR A 147 8.15 7.28 -8.44
CA THR A 147 6.78 7.80 -8.47
C THR A 147 6.56 9.02 -9.35
N GLY A 148 7.60 9.56 -10.00
CA GLY A 148 7.53 10.83 -10.74
C GLY A 148 6.54 10.89 -11.91
N ASN A 149 6.07 9.74 -12.42
CA ASN A 149 5.04 9.67 -13.46
C ASN A 149 3.63 9.35 -12.91
N ILE A 150 3.49 9.17 -11.60
CA ILE A 150 2.23 8.84 -10.95
C ILE A 150 1.56 10.13 -10.51
N THR A 151 0.41 10.44 -11.12
CA THR A 151 -0.37 11.65 -10.81
C THR A 151 -1.50 11.34 -9.84
N GLN A 152 -2.12 12.36 -9.25
CA GLN A 152 -3.35 12.23 -8.46
C GLN A 152 -4.45 11.47 -9.22
N ASN A 153 -4.61 11.76 -10.53
CA ASN A 153 -5.58 11.07 -11.37
C ASN A 153 -5.22 9.59 -11.57
N THR A 154 -3.92 9.28 -11.72
CA THR A 154 -3.42 7.89 -11.79
C THR A 154 -3.79 7.13 -10.51
N VAL A 155 -3.56 7.72 -9.33
CA VAL A 155 -3.92 7.13 -8.04
C VAL A 155 -5.43 6.89 -7.97
N SER A 156 -6.25 7.92 -8.17
CA SER A 156 -7.71 7.81 -8.09
C SER A 156 -8.29 6.75 -9.02
N ARG A 157 -7.78 6.67 -10.26
CA ARG A 157 -8.24 5.70 -11.26
C ARG A 157 -7.88 4.26 -10.92
N HIS A 158 -6.71 4.02 -10.32
CA HIS A 158 -6.18 2.67 -10.12
C HIS A 158 -6.32 2.15 -8.67
N SER A 159 -6.65 3.00 -7.70
CA SER A 159 -6.92 2.58 -6.33
C SER A 159 -8.07 1.55 -6.26
N PRO A 160 -7.96 0.51 -5.43
CA PRO A 160 -9.06 -0.41 -5.14
C PRO A 160 -10.32 0.34 -4.68
N ASP A 161 -11.49 -0.23 -4.90
CA ASP A 161 -12.76 0.39 -4.49
C ASP A 161 -12.90 0.43 -2.96
N CYS A 162 -12.30 -0.55 -2.26
CA CYS A 162 -12.21 -0.52 -0.81
C CYS A 162 -11.18 0.50 -0.26
N GLY A 163 -10.42 1.17 -1.14
CA GLY A 163 -9.43 2.18 -0.78
C GLY A 163 -8.14 1.63 -0.13
N VAL A 164 -8.05 0.32 0.04
CA VAL A 164 -6.95 -0.35 0.75
C VAL A 164 -6.25 -1.35 -0.17
N ILE A 165 -4.93 -1.35 -0.13
CA ILE A 165 -4.05 -2.28 -0.84
C ILE A 165 -3.48 -3.26 0.20
N ARG A 166 -3.63 -4.56 -0.08
CA ARG A 166 -3.12 -5.65 0.75
C ARG A 166 -2.07 -6.43 -0.02
N ASN A 167 -1.09 -6.96 0.70
CA ASN A 167 -0.05 -7.81 0.10
C ASN A 167 -0.62 -9.15 -0.41
N THR A 168 -1.70 -9.63 0.20
CA THR A 168 -2.32 -10.91 -0.12
C THR A 168 -3.67 -10.68 -0.79
N VAL A 169 -3.96 -11.43 -1.85
CA VAL A 169 -5.29 -11.44 -2.49
C VAL A 169 -6.30 -12.02 -1.50
N GLU A 170 -7.33 -11.25 -1.19
CA GLU A 170 -8.46 -11.77 -0.41
C GLU A 170 -9.34 -12.63 -1.31
N LEU A 171 -9.66 -13.82 -0.84
CA LEU A 171 -10.45 -14.80 -1.58
C LEU A 171 -11.82 -14.96 -0.93
N LEU A 172 -12.84 -15.09 -1.76
CA LEU A 172 -14.18 -15.44 -1.30
C LEU A 172 -14.14 -16.82 -0.64
N SER A 173 -14.78 -16.92 0.53
CA SER A 173 -14.99 -18.22 1.16
C SER A 173 -15.92 -19.06 0.28
N CYS A 174 -15.56 -20.33 0.10
CA CYS A 174 -16.43 -21.29 -0.56
C CYS A 174 -17.47 -21.78 0.45
N PRO A 175 -18.78 -21.55 0.23
CA PRO A 175 -19.81 -22.13 1.08
C PRO A 175 -19.75 -23.66 1.02
N ASP A 176 -20.30 -24.33 2.04
CA ASP A 176 -20.17 -25.79 2.23
C ASP A 176 -20.82 -26.59 1.09
N GLU A 177 -21.87 -26.01 0.50
CA GLU A 177 -22.62 -26.53 -0.64
C GLU A 177 -21.78 -26.57 -1.92
N GLU A 178 -20.94 -25.54 -2.12
CA GLU A 178 -20.06 -25.41 -3.29
C GLU A 178 -18.70 -26.08 -3.07
N ARG A 179 -18.40 -26.55 -1.84
CA ARG A 179 -17.10 -27.13 -1.52
C ARG A 179 -16.89 -28.42 -2.33
N PRO A 180 -15.80 -28.52 -3.11
CA PRO A 180 -15.50 -29.72 -3.88
C PRO A 180 -15.24 -30.90 -2.92
N ARG A 181 -16.21 -31.80 -2.82
CA ARG A 181 -16.08 -33.09 -2.13
C ARG A 181 -15.38 -34.02 -3.10
N GLY A 182 -14.04 -33.95 -3.16
CA GLY A 182 -13.21 -34.67 -4.13
C GLY A 182 -13.79 -36.05 -4.47
N GLN A 183 -14.09 -36.30 -5.75
CA GLN A 183 -14.64 -37.59 -6.15
C GLN A 183 -13.60 -38.69 -5.87
N VAL A 184 -13.96 -39.67 -5.04
CA VAL A 184 -13.16 -40.88 -4.86
C VAL A 184 -13.32 -41.72 -6.13
N ILE A 185 -12.44 -41.50 -7.10
CA ILE A 185 -12.41 -42.27 -8.33
C ILE A 185 -11.79 -43.64 -8.03
N THR A 186 -12.62 -44.67 -7.85
CA THR A 186 -12.19 -46.05 -7.56
C THR A 186 -11.84 -46.86 -8.81
N SER A 187 -11.86 -46.26 -10.01
CA SER A 187 -11.69 -46.97 -11.28
C SER A 187 -10.28 -46.83 -11.86
N PRO A 188 -9.53 -47.93 -12.06
CA PRO A 188 -8.20 -47.92 -12.69
C PRO A 188 -8.20 -47.55 -14.18
N ARG A 189 -9.36 -47.40 -14.84
CA ARG A 189 -9.45 -46.89 -16.23
C ARG A 189 -9.35 -45.36 -16.31
N LEU A 190 -9.72 -44.64 -15.25
CA LEU A 190 -9.72 -43.17 -15.21
C LEU A 190 -8.35 -42.57 -14.85
N SER A 191 -7.41 -43.36 -14.35
CA SER A 191 -6.03 -42.91 -14.07
C SER A 191 -5.28 -42.50 -15.34
N LYS A 192 -5.55 -43.15 -16.49
CA LYS A 192 -5.01 -42.73 -17.80
C LYS A 192 -5.65 -41.44 -18.33
N ILE A 193 -6.91 -41.16 -17.97
CA ILE A 193 -7.59 -39.90 -18.31
C ILE A 193 -6.97 -38.76 -17.51
N ARG A 194 -6.57 -39.00 -16.25
CA ARG A 194 -5.85 -38.01 -15.42
C ARG A 194 -4.54 -37.48 -16.06
N ALA A 195 -3.87 -38.27 -16.90
CA ALA A 195 -2.69 -37.82 -17.64
C ALA A 195 -3.03 -36.93 -18.87
N LEU A 196 -4.30 -36.87 -19.26
CA LEU A 196 -4.84 -36.06 -20.36
C LEU A 196 -5.68 -34.87 -19.86
N VAL A 197 -6.10 -34.88 -18.59
CA VAL A 197 -6.81 -33.77 -17.96
C VAL A 197 -5.80 -32.64 -17.77
N ASN A 198 -6.14 -31.44 -18.24
CA ASN A 198 -5.33 -30.26 -18.02
C ASN A 198 -5.17 -30.03 -16.52
N ASP A 199 -3.94 -29.95 -16.02
CA ASP A 199 -3.66 -29.74 -14.59
C ASP A 199 -4.34 -28.48 -14.05
N GLU A 200 -4.61 -27.48 -14.89
CA GLU A 200 -5.37 -26.28 -14.53
C GLU A 200 -6.82 -26.57 -14.10
N GLU A 201 -7.47 -27.59 -14.68
CA GLU A 201 -8.84 -27.99 -14.32
C GLU A 201 -8.91 -28.68 -12.95
N LEU A 202 -7.76 -29.11 -12.42
CA LEU A 202 -7.64 -29.73 -11.10
C LEU A 202 -7.35 -28.69 -9.99
N LEU A 203 -7.08 -27.44 -10.36
CA LEU A 203 -6.82 -26.37 -9.40
C LEU A 203 -8.12 -25.89 -8.73
N PRO A 204 -8.07 -25.48 -7.45
CA PRO A 204 -9.22 -24.87 -6.80
C PRO A 204 -9.62 -23.58 -7.52
N ASN A 205 -10.93 -23.41 -7.77
CA ASN A 205 -11.48 -22.20 -8.38
C ASN A 205 -11.59 -21.07 -7.34
N LEU A 206 -10.44 -20.44 -7.05
CA LEU A 206 -10.33 -19.36 -6.07
C LEU A 206 -10.77 -18.04 -6.71
N LYS A 207 -11.84 -17.43 -6.18
CA LYS A 207 -12.35 -16.14 -6.63
C LYS A 207 -11.90 -15.04 -5.67
N SER A 208 -11.29 -13.98 -6.19
CA SER A 208 -10.94 -12.81 -5.38
C SER A 208 -12.18 -12.04 -4.92
N ILE A 209 -12.12 -11.40 -3.77
CA ILE A 209 -13.17 -10.49 -3.30
C ILE A 209 -13.26 -9.27 -4.25
N PRO A 210 -14.44 -9.00 -4.86
CA PRO A 210 -14.61 -7.84 -5.75
C PRO A 210 -14.25 -6.52 -5.06
N GLY A 211 -13.64 -5.59 -5.81
CA GLY A 211 -13.29 -4.26 -5.31
C GLY A 211 -11.98 -4.19 -4.50
N THR A 212 -11.33 -5.32 -4.22
CA THR A 212 -10.04 -5.36 -3.48
C THR A 212 -8.81 -5.23 -4.38
N ALA A 213 -8.94 -5.61 -5.65
CA ALA A 213 -7.84 -5.52 -6.61
C ALA A 213 -7.66 -4.07 -7.12
N PRO A 214 -6.41 -3.61 -7.33
CA PRO A 214 -6.16 -2.36 -8.05
C PRO A 214 -6.73 -2.44 -9.47
N LYS A 215 -7.31 -1.33 -9.94
CA LYS A 215 -7.98 -1.23 -11.24
C LYS A 215 -6.98 -1.05 -12.39
N PHE A 216 -6.06 -2.00 -12.57
CA PHE A 216 -5.09 -1.93 -13.66
C PHE A 216 -5.76 -2.02 -15.03
N THR A 217 -5.14 -1.40 -16.02
CA THR A 217 -5.58 -1.52 -17.41
C THR A 217 -5.33 -2.94 -17.90
N THR A 218 -6.39 -3.62 -18.35
CA THR A 218 -6.26 -4.92 -19.02
C THR A 218 -5.45 -4.76 -20.29
N LEU A 219 -4.30 -5.42 -20.35
CA LEU A 219 -3.49 -5.46 -21.56
C LEU A 219 -4.09 -6.47 -22.54
N PRO A 220 -4.09 -6.16 -23.85
CA PRO A 220 -4.49 -7.14 -24.85
C PRO A 220 -3.55 -8.35 -24.80
N LEU A 221 -4.06 -9.52 -25.19
CA LEU A 221 -3.22 -10.70 -25.37
C LEU A 221 -2.15 -10.38 -26.41
N ARG A 222 -0.89 -10.72 -26.09
CA ARG A 222 0.26 -10.54 -27.01
C ARG A 222 -0.01 -11.20 -28.37
N CYS A 223 -0.71 -12.34 -28.37
CA CYS A 223 -1.20 -12.99 -29.55
C CYS A 223 -2.65 -13.46 -29.33
N PRO A 224 -3.61 -13.09 -30.22
CA PRO A 224 -4.97 -13.62 -30.18
C PRO A 224 -5.00 -15.15 -30.26
N LYS A 225 -6.03 -15.78 -29.67
CA LYS A 225 -6.15 -17.25 -29.65
C LYS A 225 -6.37 -17.87 -31.04
N ASP A 226 -6.86 -17.07 -31.97
CA ASP A 226 -7.15 -17.37 -33.37
C ASP A 226 -6.03 -16.93 -34.33
N ALA A 227 -4.89 -16.45 -33.80
CA ALA A 227 -3.76 -16.02 -34.61
C ALA A 227 -3.13 -17.18 -35.39
N SER A 228 -2.70 -16.90 -36.63
CA SER A 228 -1.99 -17.89 -37.43
C SER A 228 -0.62 -18.21 -36.81
N PRO A 229 -0.04 -19.41 -37.03
CA PRO A 229 1.30 -19.74 -36.56
C PRO A 229 2.38 -18.73 -37.02
N ALA A 230 2.18 -18.10 -38.18
CA ALA A 230 3.06 -17.07 -38.70
C ALA A 230 2.95 -15.75 -37.90
N ASP A 231 1.73 -15.36 -37.51
CA ASP A 231 1.50 -14.17 -36.67
C ASP A 231 1.98 -14.39 -35.24
N VAL A 232 1.78 -15.58 -34.67
CA VAL A 232 2.36 -15.98 -33.39
C VAL A 232 3.88 -15.80 -33.45
N SER A 233 4.52 -16.38 -34.47
CA SER A 233 5.98 -16.31 -34.63
C SER A 233 6.50 -14.87 -34.81
N ARG A 234 5.78 -14.02 -35.57
CA ARG A 234 6.13 -12.61 -35.78
C ARG A 234 6.07 -11.77 -34.51
N HIS A 235 5.10 -12.05 -33.63
CA HIS A 235 4.84 -11.25 -32.44
C HIS A 235 5.42 -11.87 -31.14
N HIS A 236 6.08 -13.03 -31.24
CA HIS A 236 6.67 -13.74 -30.10
C HIS A 236 8.06 -13.22 -29.69
N MET A 237 8.81 -12.63 -30.62
CA MET A 237 10.03 -11.86 -30.31
C MET A 237 9.67 -10.50 -29.74
#